data_AF-A0A4E9FTZ1-F1
#
_entry.id   AF-A0A4E9FTZ1-F1
#
_cell.length_a   1.000
_cell.length_b   1.000
_cell.length_c   1.000
_cell.angle_alpha   90.00
_cell.angle_beta   90.00
_cell.angle_gamma   90.00
#
_symmetry.space_group_name_H-M   'P 1'
#
loop_
_entity.id
_entity.type
_entity.pdbx_description
1 polymer ?
#
loop_
_entity_poly.entity_id
_entity_poly.type
_entity_poly.pdbx_seq_one_letter_code
_entity_poly.pdbx_strand_id
1 'polypeptide(L)'
;MTIFLQTTLCEGIWHHHGLWQDCTRPRHHSHPVNSEEYKEMQQTTLFCTYKFDHNAREIIDENLLDVNQNSAAGEAEYHQFFGWQKAVLICFIVVFAFNGLALLCGICAPCSNPVAVFFTILIFISLFFSTVANAIFFFAAHRVDSRFVHGLVGTYEQEIGSAFYLSLASTSLLLFSFLLSLVSTYYLIQDANKSHDGLISPVMRELVPLYNSTRHTAI
;
A
#
# COMPACT_ATOMS: atom_id res chain seq x y z
N MET A 1 11.28 -6.16 11.57
CA MET A 1 11.17 -4.80 11.01
C MET A 1 9.73 -4.34 11.23
N THR A 2 9.47 -3.59 12.30
CA THR A 2 8.13 -3.11 12.65
C THR A 2 7.89 -1.79 11.93
N ILE A 3 6.84 -1.72 11.11
CA ILE A 3 6.54 -0.58 10.24
C ILE A 3 5.44 0.25 10.90
N PHE A 4 5.80 1.45 11.37
CA PHE A 4 4.92 2.35 12.13
C PHE A 4 4.31 3.44 11.25
N LEU A 5 2.98 3.55 11.26
CA LEU A 5 2.18 4.48 10.48
C LEU A 5 1.97 5.82 11.18
N GLN A 6 1.98 5.85 12.51
CA GLN A 6 1.90 7.08 13.30
C GLN A 6 2.71 6.97 14.59
N THR A 7 3.09 8.12 15.15
CA THR A 7 3.82 8.21 16.42
C THR A 7 3.30 9.34 17.29
N THR A 8 3.11 9.10 18.59
CA THR A 8 2.61 10.06 19.58
C THR A 8 3.51 10.04 20.81
N LEU A 9 3.71 11.18 21.48
CA LEU A 9 4.35 11.23 22.81
C LEU A 9 3.28 11.57 23.85
N CYS A 10 2.97 10.65 24.76
CA CYS A 10 1.97 10.82 25.82
C CYS A 10 2.63 10.57 27.18
N GLU A 11 2.52 11.51 28.13
CA GLU A 11 3.02 11.34 29.52
C GLU A 11 4.47 10.82 29.65
N GLY A 12 5.37 11.20 28.72
CA GLY A 12 6.74 10.70 28.72
C GLY A 12 6.90 9.26 28.19
N ILE A 13 5.96 8.77 27.40
CA ILE A 13 6.01 7.48 26.70
C ILE A 13 5.76 7.74 25.21
N TRP A 14 6.63 7.19 24.35
CA TRP A 14 6.43 7.18 22.90
C TRP A 14 5.51 6.03 22.51
N HIS A 15 4.41 6.35 21.85
CA HIS A 15 3.49 5.41 21.24
C HIS A 15 3.78 5.37 19.74
N HIS A 16 3.96 4.17 19.21
CA HIS A 16 4.14 3.90 17.79
C HIS A 16 2.98 3.03 17.31
N HIS A 17 2.13 3.60 16.46
CA HIS A 17 0.94 2.97 15.94
C HIS A 17 1.23 2.39 14.56
N GLY A 18 1.19 1.06 14.44
CA GLY A 18 1.25 0.33 13.18
C GLY A 18 -0.13 -0.15 12.74
N LEU A 19 -0.19 -0.78 11.56
CA LEU A 19 -1.43 -1.35 11.03
C LEU A 19 -1.84 -2.61 11.79
N TRP A 20 -0.85 -3.35 12.31
CA TRP A 20 -1.02 -4.67 12.92
C TRP A 20 -0.63 -4.71 14.41
N GLN A 21 0.22 -3.79 14.83
CA GLN A 21 0.81 -3.73 16.15
C GLN A 21 0.85 -2.29 16.63
N ASP A 22 0.64 -2.09 17.92
CA ASP A 22 0.98 -0.86 18.62
C ASP A 22 2.16 -1.15 19.52
N CYS A 23 3.15 -0.27 19.55
CA CYS A 23 4.30 -0.40 20.43
C CYS A 23 4.45 0.84 21.30
N THR A 24 4.83 0.65 22.56
CA THR A 24 5.15 1.73 23.49
C THR A 24 6.61 1.67 23.91
N ARG A 25 7.18 2.86 24.15
CA ARG A 25 8.56 3.02 24.61
C ARG A 25 8.61 4.11 25.69
N PRO A 26 8.99 3.79 26.93
CA PRO A 26 9.14 4.80 27.97
C PRO A 26 10.30 5.76 27.65
N ARG A 27 10.08 7.07 27.84
CA ARG A 27 11.09 8.12 27.68
C ARG A 27 11.72 8.38 29.05
N HIS A 28 12.95 7.92 29.27
CA HIS A 28 13.69 8.30 30.46
C HIS A 28 14.18 9.75 30.34
N HIS A 29 13.83 10.58 31.32
CA HIS A 29 14.43 11.90 31.57
C HIS A 29 15.78 11.74 32.29
N SER A 30 16.77 11.15 31.64
CA SER A 30 18.16 11.30 32.06
C SER A 30 18.91 12.12 31.01
N HIS A 31 19.46 13.26 31.42
CA HIS A 31 20.40 14.02 30.61
C HIS A 31 21.56 13.09 30.26
N PRO A 32 21.79 12.74 28.98
CA PRO A 32 22.81 11.79 28.63
C PRO A 32 24.16 12.48 28.82
N VAL A 33 24.89 12.09 29.87
CA VAL A 33 26.24 12.61 30.13
C VAL A 33 27.27 11.86 29.28
N ASN A 34 26.94 10.65 28.77
CA ASN A 34 27.85 9.82 27.98
C ASN A 34 27.20 9.15 26.76
N SER A 35 28.00 8.93 25.72
CA SER A 35 27.60 8.27 24.46
C SER A 35 27.18 6.80 24.59
N GLU A 36 27.53 6.14 25.69
CA GLU A 36 27.12 4.76 25.97
C GLU A 36 25.69 4.67 26.50
N GLU A 37 25.24 5.65 27.29
CA GLU A 37 23.87 5.76 27.80
C GLU A 37 22.87 6.03 26.65
N TYR A 38 23.33 6.69 25.57
CA TYR A 38 22.54 6.87 24.34
C TYR A 38 22.29 5.54 23.60
N LYS A 39 23.28 4.62 23.60
CA LYS A 39 23.12 3.28 23.03
C LYS A 39 22.19 2.41 23.88
N GLU A 40 22.27 2.53 25.20
CA GLU A 40 21.40 1.82 26.14
C GLU A 40 19.95 2.36 26.10
N MET A 41 19.78 3.69 25.95
CA MET A 41 18.48 4.32 25.68
C MET A 41 17.89 3.84 24.37
N GLN A 42 18.70 3.59 23.33
CA GLN A 42 18.27 2.98 22.07
C GLN A 42 17.87 1.50 22.23
N GLN A 43 18.34 0.84 23.31
CA GLN A 43 18.09 -0.54 23.70
C GLN A 43 16.94 -0.73 24.71
N THR A 44 16.25 0.34 25.13
CA THR A 44 15.03 0.19 25.94
C THR A 44 14.00 -0.66 25.19
N THR A 45 13.53 -1.71 25.84
CA THR A 45 12.61 -2.70 25.30
C THR A 45 11.34 -2.04 24.76
N LEU A 46 11.07 -2.19 23.46
CA LEU A 46 9.78 -1.83 22.88
C LEU A 46 8.74 -2.85 23.37
N PHE A 47 7.70 -2.38 24.03
CA PHE A 47 6.56 -3.22 24.38
C PHE A 47 5.55 -3.15 23.24
N CYS A 48 5.44 -4.23 22.47
CA CYS A 48 4.53 -4.30 21.32
C CYS A 48 3.36 -5.22 21.63
N THR A 49 2.14 -4.75 21.38
CA THR A 49 0.91 -5.53 21.44
C THR A 49 0.29 -5.65 20.05
N TYR A 50 -0.28 -6.81 19.74
CA TYR A 50 -0.99 -7.02 18.47
C TYR A 50 -2.42 -6.50 18.60
N LYS A 51 -2.88 -5.74 17.60
CA LYS A 51 -4.27 -5.25 17.54
C LYS A 51 -5.32 -6.36 17.40
N PHE A 52 -4.89 -7.59 17.09
CA PHE A 52 -5.75 -8.76 16.84
C PHE A 52 -5.79 -9.76 18.01
N ASP A 53 -5.11 -9.48 19.13
CA ASP A 53 -5.09 -10.40 20.26
C ASP A 53 -6.41 -10.35 21.05
N HIS A 54 -7.20 -11.42 20.94
CA HIS A 54 -8.50 -11.55 21.60
C HIS A 54 -8.36 -11.71 23.12
N ASN A 55 -7.27 -12.32 23.59
CA ASN A 55 -7.04 -12.55 25.02
C ASN A 55 -6.66 -11.25 25.73
N ALA A 56 -5.85 -10.41 25.08
CA ALA A 56 -5.52 -9.07 25.57
C ALA A 56 -6.78 -8.16 25.61
N ARG A 57 -7.71 -8.32 24.67
CA ARG A 57 -9.01 -7.61 24.69
C ARG A 57 -9.85 -7.96 25.92
N GLU A 58 -9.98 -9.23 26.22
CA GLU A 58 -10.86 -9.73 27.29
C GLU A 58 -10.33 -9.32 28.67
N ILE A 59 -9.01 -9.35 28.87
CA ILE A 59 -8.37 -8.90 30.12
C ILE A 59 -8.50 -7.38 30.31
N ILE A 60 -8.45 -6.59 29.23
CA ILE A 60 -8.70 -5.14 29.31
C ILE A 60 -10.18 -4.88 29.62
N ASP A 61 -11.10 -5.65 29.03
CA ASP A 61 -12.56 -5.56 29.27
C ASP A 61 -12.94 -5.83 30.74
N GLU A 62 -12.34 -6.85 31.35
CA GLU A 62 -12.61 -7.21 32.75
C GLU A 62 -12.06 -6.20 33.77
N ASN A 63 -10.98 -5.48 33.45
CA ASN A 63 -10.33 -4.53 34.37
C ASN A 63 -10.88 -3.09 34.27
N LEU A 64 -11.86 -2.82 33.39
CA LEU A 64 -12.30 -1.47 33.05
C LEU A 64 -13.56 -0.98 33.78
N LEU A 65 -13.85 -1.53 34.96
CA LEU A 65 -15.01 -1.16 35.76
C LEU A 65 -14.93 0.24 36.41
N ASP A 66 -13.84 1.00 36.24
CA ASP A 66 -13.61 2.30 36.94
C ASP A 66 -13.22 3.50 36.04
N VAL A 67 -13.37 3.40 34.71
CA VAL A 67 -12.97 4.48 33.77
C VAL A 67 -14.16 5.39 33.41
N ASN A 68 -14.94 5.81 34.40
CA ASN A 68 -16.05 6.75 34.20
C ASN A 68 -15.62 8.23 34.24
N GLN A 69 -14.31 8.53 34.30
CA GLN A 69 -13.83 9.91 34.38
C GLN A 69 -13.19 10.47 33.10
N ASN A 70 -12.77 9.64 32.14
CA ASN A 70 -12.17 10.07 30.86
C ASN A 70 -12.66 9.22 29.66
N SER A 71 -13.98 9.06 29.56
CA SER A 71 -14.65 8.13 28.63
C SER A 71 -14.31 8.30 27.15
N ALA A 72 -13.79 9.45 26.70
CA ALA A 72 -13.41 9.65 25.31
C ALA A 72 -12.10 8.92 24.90
N ALA A 73 -11.13 8.82 25.82
CA ALA A 73 -9.88 8.09 25.57
C ALA A 73 -10.11 6.56 25.68
N GLY A 74 -10.97 6.16 26.62
CA GLY A 74 -11.43 4.77 26.76
C GLY A 74 -12.24 4.32 25.54
N GLU A 75 -13.25 5.07 25.08
CA GLU A 75 -14.03 4.69 23.89
C GLU A 75 -13.18 4.62 22.60
N ALA A 76 -12.13 5.45 22.49
CA ALA A 76 -11.18 5.38 21.37
C ALA A 76 -10.34 4.09 21.38
N GLU A 77 -10.05 3.54 22.56
CA GLU A 77 -9.41 2.23 22.73
C GLU A 77 -10.37 1.05 22.59
N TYR A 78 -11.68 1.21 22.84
CA TYR A 78 -12.67 0.13 22.75
C TYR A 78 -13.19 -0.17 21.34
N HIS A 79 -13.05 0.77 20.40
CA HIS A 79 -13.36 0.56 18.98
C HIS A 79 -12.12 0.26 18.12
N GLN A 80 -11.28 -0.66 18.60
CA GLN A 80 -9.90 -1.02 18.16
C GLN A 80 -9.60 -1.21 16.65
N PHE A 81 -10.55 -1.08 15.74
CA PHE A 81 -10.30 -1.14 14.31
C PHE A 81 -11.26 -0.21 13.57
N PHE A 82 -10.84 1.05 13.42
CA PHE A 82 -11.63 2.02 12.67
C PHE A 82 -11.88 1.52 11.24
N GLY A 83 -13.05 1.84 10.68
CA GLY A 83 -13.40 1.43 9.32
C GLY A 83 -12.36 1.83 8.28
N TRP A 84 -11.71 2.99 8.47
CA TRP A 84 -10.62 3.45 7.60
C TRP A 84 -9.37 2.56 7.68
N GLN A 85 -9.01 2.06 8.86
CA GLN A 85 -7.88 1.12 9.03
C GLN A 85 -8.16 -0.20 8.31
N LYS A 86 -9.39 -0.72 8.43
CA LYS A 86 -9.83 -1.92 7.68
C LYS A 86 -9.81 -1.68 6.18
N ALA A 87 -10.30 -0.55 5.71
CA ALA A 87 -10.31 -0.19 4.30
C ALA A 87 -8.88 -0.13 3.72
N VAL A 88 -7.97 0.57 4.41
CA VAL A 88 -6.56 0.67 4.02
C VAL A 88 -5.89 -0.72 3.97
N LEU A 89 -6.15 -1.57 4.97
CA LEU A 89 -5.62 -2.93 5.04
C LEU A 89 -6.12 -3.80 3.88
N ILE A 90 -7.42 -3.76 3.57
CA ILE A 90 -8.00 -4.47 2.44
C ILE A 90 -7.39 -3.98 1.13
N CYS A 91 -7.27 -2.66 0.95
CA CYS A 91 -6.63 -2.10 -0.24
C CYS A 91 -5.18 -2.57 -0.39
N PHE A 92 -4.39 -2.61 0.68
CA PHE A 92 -3.02 -3.12 0.59
C PHE A 92 -2.94 -4.62 0.30
N ILE A 93 -3.85 -5.44 0.85
CA ILE A 93 -3.94 -6.87 0.49
C ILE A 93 -4.20 -7.04 -1.01
N VAL A 94 -5.13 -6.27 -1.56
CA VAL A 94 -5.42 -6.23 -2.99
C VAL A 94 -4.17 -5.83 -3.79
N VAL A 95 -3.49 -4.76 -3.37
CA VAL A 95 -2.22 -4.30 -4.00
C VAL A 95 -1.17 -5.40 -4.00
N PHE A 96 -0.95 -6.11 -2.88
CA PHE A 96 0.02 -7.20 -2.82
C PHE A 96 -0.36 -8.38 -3.71
N ALA A 97 -1.65 -8.76 -3.76
CA ALA A 97 -2.12 -9.84 -4.61
C ALA A 97 -1.91 -9.53 -6.11
N PHE A 98 -2.30 -8.32 -6.55
CA PHE A 98 -2.15 -7.89 -7.94
C PHE A 98 -0.68 -7.69 -8.34
N ASN A 99 0.16 -7.13 -7.46
CA ASN A 99 1.61 -7.06 -7.71
C ASN A 99 2.26 -8.44 -7.77
N GLY A 100 1.87 -9.36 -6.89
CA GLY A 100 2.34 -10.74 -6.92
C GLY A 100 2.03 -11.40 -8.26
N LEU A 101 0.80 -11.26 -8.75
CA LEU A 101 0.41 -11.77 -10.06
C LEU A 101 1.15 -11.04 -11.20
N ALA A 102 1.32 -9.72 -11.10
CA ALA A 102 2.05 -8.94 -12.10
C ALA A 102 3.52 -9.36 -12.19
N LEU A 103 4.17 -9.69 -11.08
CA LEU A 103 5.55 -10.20 -11.07
C LEU A 103 5.65 -11.55 -11.79
N LEU A 104 4.69 -12.45 -11.58
CA LEU A 104 4.64 -13.75 -12.27
C LEU A 104 4.43 -13.57 -13.77
N CYS A 105 3.54 -12.67 -14.19
CA CYS A 105 3.26 -12.40 -15.60
C CYS A 105 4.35 -11.55 -16.28
N GLY A 106 5.04 -10.68 -15.53
CA GLY A 106 6.01 -9.73 -16.05
C GLY A 106 7.24 -10.38 -16.66
N ILE A 107 7.67 -11.52 -16.13
CA ILE A 107 8.80 -12.30 -16.67
C ILE A 107 8.49 -12.78 -18.10
N CYS A 108 7.23 -13.10 -18.38
CA CYS A 108 6.76 -13.60 -19.67
C CYS A 108 6.15 -12.49 -20.57
N ALA A 109 6.14 -11.23 -20.13
CA ALA A 109 5.52 -10.12 -20.86
C ALA A 109 6.04 -9.93 -22.30
N PRO A 110 7.35 -10.12 -22.60
CA PRO A 110 7.85 -10.00 -23.98
C PRO A 110 7.44 -11.16 -24.89
N CYS A 111 6.99 -12.29 -24.33
CA CYS A 111 6.74 -13.52 -25.09
C CYS A 111 5.43 -13.47 -25.88
N SER A 112 4.48 -12.62 -25.48
CA SER A 112 3.21 -12.47 -26.20
C SER A 112 2.54 -11.14 -25.91
N ASN A 113 2.01 -10.51 -26.96
CA ASN A 113 1.22 -9.26 -26.88
C ASN A 113 0.08 -9.29 -25.83
N PRO A 114 -0.75 -10.35 -25.72
CA PRO A 114 -1.80 -10.38 -24.70
C PRO A 114 -1.27 -10.37 -23.26
N VAL A 115 -0.11 -10.99 -23.01
CA VAL A 115 0.49 -10.99 -21.66
C VAL A 115 1.04 -9.61 -21.29
N ALA A 116 1.59 -8.85 -22.24
CA ALA A 116 2.00 -7.46 -22.01
C ALA A 116 0.81 -6.55 -21.65
N VAL A 117 -0.32 -6.69 -22.35
CA VAL A 117 -1.56 -5.97 -22.03
C VAL A 117 -2.08 -6.37 -20.65
N PHE A 118 -2.11 -7.66 -20.36
CA PHE A 118 -2.56 -8.17 -19.07
C PHE A 118 -1.69 -7.65 -17.91
N PHE A 119 -0.37 -7.69 -18.06
CA PHE A 119 0.58 -7.12 -17.10
C PHE A 119 0.31 -5.62 -16.84
N THR A 120 0.08 -4.84 -17.90
CA THR A 120 -0.24 -3.41 -17.78
C THR A 120 -1.54 -3.16 -17.00
N ILE A 121 -2.57 -3.99 -17.22
CA ILE A 121 -3.84 -3.91 -16.48
C ILE A 121 -3.63 -4.24 -14.99
N LEU A 122 -2.85 -5.27 -14.67
CA LEU A 122 -2.56 -5.66 -13.28
C LEU A 122 -1.85 -4.54 -12.51
N ILE A 123 -0.83 -3.92 -13.12
CA ILE A 123 -0.10 -2.80 -12.53
C ILE A 123 -1.02 -1.57 -12.37
N PHE A 124 -1.92 -1.31 -13.33
CA PHE A 124 -2.90 -0.23 -13.20
C PHE A 124 -3.84 -0.42 -12.01
N ILE A 125 -4.38 -1.63 -11.82
CA ILE A 125 -5.26 -1.94 -10.69
C ILE A 125 -4.50 -1.77 -9.37
N SER A 126 -3.27 -2.29 -9.29
CA SER A 126 -2.38 -2.12 -8.14
C SER A 126 -2.12 -0.64 -7.82
N LEU A 127 -1.79 0.18 -8.82
CA LEU A 127 -1.58 1.61 -8.67
C LEU A 127 -2.83 2.34 -8.16
N PHE A 128 -4.00 2.01 -8.69
CA PHE A 128 -5.27 2.60 -8.28
C PHE A 128 -5.55 2.33 -6.80
N PHE A 129 -5.51 1.05 -6.38
CA PHE A 129 -5.76 0.69 -4.98
C PHE A 129 -4.68 1.21 -4.03
N SER A 130 -3.41 1.28 -4.46
CA SER A 130 -2.32 1.87 -3.67
C SER A 130 -2.54 3.37 -3.44
N THR A 131 -2.99 4.10 -4.48
CA THR A 131 -3.31 5.53 -4.37
C THR A 131 -4.51 5.75 -3.46
N VAL A 132 -5.57 4.95 -3.60
CA VAL A 132 -6.77 5.01 -2.74
C VAL A 132 -6.41 4.71 -1.28
N ALA A 133 -5.59 3.69 -1.02
CA ALA A 133 -5.13 3.36 0.34
C ALA A 133 -4.38 4.52 0.99
N ASN A 134 -3.42 5.11 0.27
CA ASN A 134 -2.65 6.25 0.77
C ASN A 134 -3.54 7.49 0.96
N ALA A 135 -4.52 7.73 0.10
CA ALA A 135 -5.47 8.84 0.26
C ALA A 135 -6.36 8.64 1.50
N ILE A 136 -6.96 7.47 1.68
CA ILE A 136 -7.78 7.15 2.87
C ILE A 136 -6.96 7.35 4.13
N PHE A 137 -5.73 6.81 4.16
CA PHE A 137 -4.84 6.98 5.30
C PHE A 137 -4.52 8.46 5.56
N PHE A 138 -4.16 9.21 4.51
CA PHE A 138 -3.81 10.63 4.64
C PHE A 138 -4.97 11.45 5.20
N PHE A 139 -6.18 11.29 4.66
CA PHE A 139 -7.36 12.00 5.15
C PHE A 139 -7.76 11.56 6.56
N ALA A 140 -7.64 10.27 6.89
CA ALA A 140 -7.92 9.78 8.23
C ALA A 140 -6.93 10.36 9.25
N ALA A 141 -5.64 10.36 8.94
CA ALA A 141 -4.58 10.88 9.82
C ALA A 141 -4.67 12.41 10.03
N HIS A 142 -5.19 13.16 9.05
CA HIS A 142 -5.37 14.62 9.17
C HIS A 142 -6.69 15.02 9.83
N ARG A 143 -7.58 14.07 10.13
CA ARG A 143 -8.79 14.35 10.88
C ARG A 143 -8.41 14.82 12.28
N VAL A 144 -9.04 15.89 12.78
CA VAL A 144 -8.76 16.49 14.09
C VAL A 144 -8.79 15.44 15.21
N ASP A 145 -9.79 14.55 15.19
CA ASP A 145 -9.96 13.46 16.16
C ASP A 145 -8.83 12.42 16.12
N SER A 146 -8.10 12.30 15.00
CA SER A 146 -6.99 11.37 14.83
C SER A 146 -5.62 12.03 15.00
N ARG A 147 -5.54 13.36 14.89
CA ARG A 147 -4.32 14.14 15.09
C ARG A 147 -4.12 14.50 16.55
N PHE A 148 -5.20 14.76 17.28
CA PHE A 148 -5.15 15.17 18.68
C PHE A 148 -5.81 14.12 19.56
N VAL A 149 -4.98 13.35 20.25
CA VAL A 149 -5.44 12.35 21.22
C VAL A 149 -5.50 13.02 22.59
N HIS A 150 -6.66 12.96 23.25
CA HIS A 150 -6.84 13.51 24.59
C HIS A 150 -6.35 12.46 25.60
N GLY A 151 -5.31 12.78 26.37
CA GLY A 151 -4.84 11.94 27.48
C GLY A 151 -5.34 12.43 28.84
N LEU A 152 -4.87 11.80 29.92
CA LEU A 152 -5.26 12.12 31.30
C LEU A 152 -4.92 13.58 31.67
N VAL A 153 -3.80 14.09 31.15
CA VAL A 153 -3.31 15.47 31.36
C VAL A 153 -2.91 16.10 30.02
N GLY A 154 -3.91 16.47 29.21
CA GLY A 154 -3.73 17.33 28.03
C GLY A 154 -4.05 16.66 26.69
N THR A 155 -3.76 17.37 25.59
CA THR A 155 -3.89 16.88 24.22
C THR A 155 -2.52 16.60 23.63
N TYR A 156 -2.36 15.41 23.05
CA TYR A 156 -1.13 14.96 22.42
C TYR A 156 -1.28 14.95 20.91
N GLU A 157 -0.27 15.44 20.21
CA GLU A 157 -0.25 15.46 18.75
C GLU A 157 0.39 14.17 18.21
N GLN A 158 -0.31 13.54 17.26
CA GLN A 158 0.11 12.30 16.61
C GLN A 158 0.70 12.62 15.23
N GLU A 159 1.99 12.34 15.06
CA GLU A 159 2.75 12.60 13.85
C GLU A 159 2.74 11.41 12.88
N ILE A 160 2.76 11.68 11.58
CA ILE A 160 2.78 10.64 10.54
C ILE A 160 4.12 9.90 10.56
N GLY A 161 4.04 8.57 10.67
CA GLY A 161 5.20 7.69 10.73
C GLY A 161 5.91 7.50 9.38
N SER A 162 7.16 7.04 9.45
CA SER A 162 8.02 6.79 8.28
C SER A 162 7.45 5.77 7.29
N ALA A 163 6.59 4.85 7.74
CA ALA A 163 5.92 3.87 6.90
C ALA A 163 5.07 4.48 5.79
N PHE A 164 4.39 5.58 6.09
CA PHE A 164 3.53 6.25 5.12
C PHE A 164 4.36 6.83 3.97
N TYR A 165 5.49 7.47 4.28
CA TYR A 165 6.41 7.99 3.27
C TYR A 165 7.01 6.87 2.40
N LEU A 166 7.34 5.73 2.99
CA LEU A 166 7.79 4.55 2.24
C LEU A 166 6.69 4.02 1.31
N SER A 167 5.44 3.99 1.76
CA SER A 167 4.28 3.63 0.94
C SER A 167 4.10 4.61 -0.22
N LEU A 168 4.20 5.92 0.02
CA LEU A 168 4.10 6.95 -1.02
C LEU A 168 5.22 6.84 -2.06
N ALA A 169 6.45 6.56 -1.62
CA ALA A 169 7.58 6.29 -2.50
C ALA A 169 7.33 5.03 -3.35
N SER A 170 6.79 3.96 -2.75
CA SER A 170 6.41 2.74 -3.46
C SER A 170 5.32 2.99 -4.51
N THR A 171 4.30 3.78 -4.21
CA THR A 171 3.26 4.19 -5.18
C THR A 171 3.86 5.00 -6.33
N SER A 172 4.84 5.87 -6.06
CA SER A 172 5.53 6.64 -7.10
C SER A 172 6.34 5.73 -8.04
N LEU A 173 6.99 4.70 -7.50
CA LEU A 173 7.67 3.66 -8.30
C LEU A 173 6.67 2.82 -9.11
N LEU A 174 5.51 2.48 -8.54
CA LEU A 174 4.43 1.80 -9.26
C LEU A 174 3.90 2.65 -10.42
N LEU A 175 3.76 3.97 -10.23
CA LEU A 175 3.37 4.89 -11.29
C LEU A 175 4.40 4.92 -12.41
N PHE A 176 5.68 5.01 -12.06
CA PHE A 176 6.75 4.98 -13.06
C PHE A 176 6.77 3.65 -13.84
N SER A 177 6.63 2.52 -13.14
CA SER A 177 6.54 1.19 -13.75
C SER A 177 5.33 1.08 -14.69
N PHE A 178 4.17 1.62 -14.29
CA PHE A 178 2.97 1.67 -15.12
C PHE A 178 3.21 2.44 -16.43
N LEU A 179 3.84 3.62 -16.37
CA LEU A 179 4.16 4.41 -17.56
C LEU A 179 5.07 3.66 -18.53
N LEU A 180 6.12 3.00 -18.00
CA LEU A 180 7.01 2.16 -18.82
C LEU A 180 6.28 0.97 -19.44
N SER A 181 5.41 0.31 -18.68
CA SER A 181 4.58 -0.80 -19.16
C SER A 181 3.64 -0.37 -20.28
N LEU A 182 3.04 0.82 -20.15
CA LEU A 182 2.12 1.38 -21.12
C LEU A 182 2.83 1.70 -22.45
N VAL A 183 3.99 2.34 -22.37
CA VAL A 183 4.84 2.62 -23.54
C VAL A 183 5.30 1.32 -24.21
N SER A 184 5.76 0.35 -23.42
CA SER A 184 6.25 -0.94 -23.95
C SER A 184 5.13 -1.72 -24.65
N THR A 185 3.96 -1.79 -24.03
CA THR A 185 2.78 -2.46 -24.60
C THR A 185 2.29 -1.77 -25.87
N TYR A 186 2.32 -0.43 -25.91
CA TYR A 186 1.99 0.35 -27.10
C TYR A 186 2.90 -0.01 -28.28
N TYR A 187 4.22 -0.05 -28.07
CA TYR A 187 5.18 -0.43 -29.12
C TYR A 187 5.01 -1.88 -29.57
N LEU A 188 4.78 -2.82 -28.65
CA LEU A 188 4.54 -4.23 -28.99
C LEU A 188 3.29 -4.42 -29.86
N ILE A 189 2.19 -3.74 -29.53
CA ILE A 189 0.96 -3.78 -30.35
C ILE A 189 1.18 -3.13 -31.72
N GLN A 190 1.91 -2.01 -31.77
CA GLN A 190 2.19 -1.34 -33.04
C GLN A 190 3.04 -2.22 -33.98
N ASP A 191 4.05 -2.91 -33.45
CA ASP A 191 4.89 -3.82 -34.22
C ASP A 191 4.09 -5.04 -34.74
N ALA A 192 3.22 -5.60 -33.89
CA ALA A 192 2.33 -6.68 -34.28
C ALA A 192 1.40 -6.29 -35.45
N ASN A 193 0.85 -5.07 -35.43
CA ASN A 193 0.01 -4.56 -36.51
C ASN A 193 0.78 -4.35 -37.82
N LYS A 194 2.01 -3.82 -37.75
CA LYS A 194 2.88 -3.66 -38.94
C LYS A 194 3.21 -5.00 -39.59
N SER A 195 3.50 -6.03 -38.80
CA SER A 195 3.76 -7.39 -39.29
C SER A 195 2.53 -7.97 -39.99
N HIS A 196 1.34 -7.77 -39.44
CA HIS A 196 0.08 -8.23 -40.03
C HIS A 196 -0.21 -7.54 -41.38
N ASP A 197 -0.09 -6.22 -41.46
CA ASP A 197 -0.27 -5.47 -42.71
C ASP A 197 0.82 -5.82 -43.75
N GLY A 198 2.05 -6.02 -43.27
CA GLY A 198 3.20 -6.46 -44.07
C GLY A 198 3.12 -7.89 -44.57
N LEU A 199 2.30 -8.76 -43.96
CA LEU A 199 2.03 -10.12 -44.43
C LEU A 199 0.80 -10.16 -45.36
N ILE A 200 -0.23 -9.34 -45.09
CA ILE A 200 -1.39 -9.21 -45.97
C ILE A 200 -1.01 -8.56 -47.30
N SER A 201 -0.14 -7.54 -47.29
CA SER A 201 0.29 -6.85 -48.53
C SER A 201 0.91 -7.80 -49.58
N PRO A 202 1.88 -8.69 -49.27
CA PRO A 202 2.43 -9.65 -50.21
C PRO A 202 1.45 -10.79 -50.51
N VAL A 203 0.68 -11.30 -49.55
CA VAL A 203 -0.33 -12.34 -49.80
C VAL A 203 -1.42 -11.85 -50.76
N MET A 204 -1.94 -10.63 -50.57
CA MET A 204 -2.86 -10.01 -51.53
C MET A 204 -2.19 -9.78 -52.88
N ARG A 205 -0.91 -9.38 -52.92
CA ARG A 205 -0.18 -9.18 -54.18
C ARG A 205 -0.02 -10.49 -54.98
N GLU A 206 0.17 -11.63 -54.31
CA GLU A 206 0.21 -12.96 -54.94
C GLU A 206 -1.18 -13.48 -55.36
N LEU A 207 -2.25 -13.10 -54.63
CA LEU A 207 -3.62 -13.54 -54.92
C LEU A 207 -4.33 -12.70 -56.00
N VAL A 208 -3.92 -11.45 -56.22
CA VAL A 208 -4.46 -10.54 -57.25
C VAL A 208 -4.44 -11.13 -58.67
N PRO A 209 -3.34 -11.73 -59.17
CA PRO A 209 -3.33 -12.33 -60.51
C PRO A 209 -4.21 -13.59 -60.61
N LEU A 210 -4.34 -14.40 -59.55
CA LEU A 210 -5.24 -15.58 -59.54
C LEU A 210 -6.72 -15.17 -59.56
N TYR A 211 -7.08 -14.13 -58.82
CA TYR A 211 -8.45 -13.59 -58.82
C TYR A 211 -8.86 -13.07 -60.21
N ASN A 212 -7.94 -12.39 -60.90
CA ASN A 212 -8.20 -11.88 -62.25
C ASN A 212 -8.27 -13.00 -63.31
N SER A 213 -7.46 -14.05 -63.19
CA SER A 213 -7.48 -15.20 -64.11
C SER A 213 -8.80 -15.99 -64.02
N THR A 214 -9.32 -16.18 -62.80
CA THR A 214 -10.58 -16.91 -62.58
C THR A 214 -11.80 -16.14 -63.09
N ARG A 215 -11.70 -14.80 -63.18
CA ARG A 215 -12.76 -13.94 -63.72
C ARG A 215 -12.84 -13.96 -65.25
N HIS A 216 -11.74 -14.29 -65.94
CA HIS A 216 -11.68 -14.34 -67.40
C HIS A 216 -12.01 -15.73 -67.99
N THR A 217 -12.03 -16.78 -67.18
CA THR A 217 -12.37 -18.15 -67.60
C THR A 217 -13.83 -18.55 -67.33
N ALA A 218 -14.60 -17.67 -66.68
CA ALA A 218 -16.03 -17.84 -66.43
C ALA A 218 -16.88 -17.01 -67.40
N ILE A 219 -16.72 -17.23 -68.71
CA ILE A 219 -17.67 -16.81 -69.76
C ILE A 219 -17.80 -17.96 -70.76
#